data_AF-E1AK77-F1
#
_entry.id   AF-E1AK77-F1
#
_cell.length_a   1.000
_cell.length_b   1.000
_cell.length_c   1.000
_cell.angle_alpha   90.00
_cell.angle_beta   90.00
_cell.angle_gamma   90.00
#
_symmetry.space_group_name_H-M   'P 1'
#
loop_
_entity.id
_entity.type
_entity.pdbx_description
1 polymer ?
#
loop_
_entity_poly.entity_id
_entity_poly.type
_entity_poly.pdbx_seq_one_letter_code
_entity_poly.pdbx_strand_id
1 'polypeptide(L)' 'ANVKRVQLADKYLSEAALGDANQDAIKTGQFYGKAAQQVNIPVPEGCTDPIATNFDPTARSDDGSCLY' A
#
# COMPACT_ATOMS: atom_id res chain seq x y z
N ALA A 1 42.43 18.38 -7.38
CA ALA A 1 41.89 17.14 -7.98
C ALA A 1 40.72 16.54 -7.18
N ASN A 2 40.71 16.60 -5.84
CA ASN A 2 39.66 15.95 -5.03
C ASN A 2 38.33 16.71 -4.96
N VAL A 3 38.35 18.05 -4.93
CA VAL A 3 37.11 18.87 -4.86
C VAL A 3 36.17 18.60 -6.03
N LYS A 4 36.71 18.47 -7.25
CA LYS A 4 35.91 18.16 -8.45
C LYS A 4 35.31 16.75 -8.41
N ARG A 5 35.97 15.80 -7.75
CA ARG A 5 35.43 14.43 -7.58
C ARG A 5 34.34 14.38 -6.51
N VAL A 6 34.48 15.17 -5.44
CA VAL A 6 33.44 15.33 -4.41
C VAL A 6 32.19 15.99 -5.00
N GLN A 7 32.35 17.12 -5.70
CA GLN A 7 31.24 17.80 -6.37
C GLN A 7 30.53 16.92 -7.41
N LEU A 8 31.30 16.07 -8.10
CA LEU A 8 30.75 15.12 -9.05
C LEU A 8 29.97 13.99 -8.35
N ALA A 9 30.47 13.48 -7.22
CA ALA A 9 29.76 12.50 -6.41
C ALA A 9 28.47 13.07 -5.81
N ASP A 10 28.50 14.31 -5.31
CA ASP A 10 27.31 15.02 -4.80
C ASP A 10 26.25 15.18 -5.90
N LYS A 11 26.68 15.55 -7.11
CA LYS A 11 25.80 15.63 -8.29
C LYS A 11 25.16 14.29 -8.62
N TYR A 12 25.95 13.21 -8.71
CA TYR A 12 25.42 11.88 -8.98
C TYR A 12 24.50 11.36 -7.88
N LEU A 13 24.75 11.72 -6.61
CA LEU A 13 23.90 11.35 -5.49
C LEU A 13 22.57 12.13 -5.51
N SER A 14 22.60 13.41 -5.92
CA SER A 14 21.40 14.24 -6.07
C SER A 14 20.56 13.87 -7.29
N GLU A 15 21.18 13.37 -8.35
CA GLU A 15 20.52 12.90 -9.58
C GLU A 15 20.13 11.41 -9.49
N ALA A 16 20.52 10.71 -8.42
CA ALA A 16 20.12 9.34 -8.21
C ALA A 16 18.62 9.30 -7.91
N ALA A 17 17.84 8.91 -8.91
CA ALA A 17 16.37 8.75 -8.88
C ALA A 17 15.83 7.76 -7.82
N LEU A 18 16.66 7.27 -6.90
CA LEU A 18 16.29 6.34 -5.84
C LEU A 18 15.39 7.01 -4.78
N GLY A 19 15.64 8.28 -4.47
CA GLY A 19 14.77 9.06 -3.59
C GLY A 19 13.40 9.35 -4.24
N ASP A 20 13.43 9.69 -5.53
CA ASP A 20 12.26 10.06 -6.31
C ASP A 20 11.36 8.84 -6.58
N ALA A 21 11.93 7.68 -6.86
CA ALA A 21 11.19 6.43 -7.06
C ALA A 21 10.38 6.02 -5.81
N ASN A 22 10.93 6.23 -4.61
CA ASN A 22 10.21 5.98 -3.35
C ASN A 22 9.08 7.00 -3.15
N GLN A 23 9.33 8.29 -3.43
CA GLN A 23 8.27 9.31 -3.37
C GLN A 23 7.16 9.04 -4.39
N ASP A 24 7.52 8.64 -5.60
CA ASP A 24 6.56 8.35 -6.67
C ASP A 24 5.76 7.10 -6.35
N ALA A 25 6.38 6.06 -5.78
CA ALA A 25 5.64 4.89 -5.29
C ALA A 25 4.63 5.24 -4.18
N ILE A 26 4.98 6.17 -3.27
CA ILE A 26 4.06 6.64 -2.23
C ILE A 26 2.93 7.48 -2.85
N LYS A 27 3.24 8.44 -3.73
CA LYS A 27 2.26 9.33 -4.39
C LYS A 27 1.30 8.58 -5.31
N THR A 28 1.80 7.59 -6.05
CA THR A 28 0.99 6.77 -6.96
C THR A 28 0.26 5.63 -6.25
N GLY A 29 0.41 5.51 -4.92
CA GLY A 29 -0.16 4.43 -4.13
C GLY A 29 0.44 3.05 -4.44
N GLN A 30 1.47 2.96 -5.28
CA GLN A 30 2.15 1.69 -5.61
C GLN A 30 2.96 1.12 -4.45
N PHE A 31 3.36 1.95 -3.47
CA PHE A 31 4.08 1.50 -2.28
C PHE A 31 3.26 0.51 -1.43
N TYR A 32 1.97 0.78 -1.25
CA TYR A 32 1.03 -0.17 -0.61
C TYR A 32 0.29 -1.03 -1.66
N GLY A 33 0.12 -0.52 -2.87
CA GLY A 33 -0.70 -1.11 -3.92
C GLY A 33 -0.05 -2.23 -4.71
N LYS A 34 1.27 -2.25 -4.94
CA LYS A 34 1.89 -3.33 -5.73
C LYS A 34 1.92 -4.65 -4.96
N ALA A 35 2.20 -4.62 -3.65
CA ALA A 35 2.11 -5.82 -2.82
C ALA A 35 0.65 -6.24 -2.62
N ALA A 36 -0.26 -5.33 -2.24
CA ALA A 36 -1.66 -5.66 -1.96
C ALA A 36 -2.49 -6.06 -3.20
N GLN A 37 -2.17 -5.55 -4.40
CA GLN A 37 -2.87 -5.91 -5.64
C GLN A 37 -2.32 -7.19 -6.30
N GLN A 38 -1.09 -7.58 -6.00
CA GLN A 38 -0.48 -8.80 -6.55
C GLN A 38 -0.83 -10.06 -5.77
N VAL A 39 -1.34 -9.93 -4.54
CA VAL A 39 -1.89 -11.05 -3.78
C VAL A 39 -3.41 -11.00 -3.88
N ASN A 40 -4.00 -11.99 -4.55
CA ASN A 40 -5.45 -12.22 -4.50
C ASN A 40 -5.81 -12.76 -3.11
N ILE A 41 -5.83 -11.88 -2.11
CA ILE A 41 -6.32 -12.22 -0.77
C ILE A 41 -7.85 -12.06 -0.82
N PRO A 42 -8.64 -13.15 -0.72
CA PRO A 42 -10.08 -13.00 -0.62
C PRO A 42 -10.38 -12.24 0.67
N VAL A 43 -11.03 -11.09 0.55
CA VAL A 43 -11.60 -10.39 1.71
C VAL A 43 -12.81 -11.21 2.14
N PRO A 44 -12.87 -11.72 3.38
CA PRO A 44 -14.05 -12.42 3.85
C PRO A 44 -15.24 -11.45 3.86
N GLU A 45 -16.29 -11.77 3.12
CA GLU A 45 -17.54 -11.02 3.07
C GLU A 45 -18.62 -11.76 3.87
N GLY A 46 -19.45 -11.00 4.60
CA GLY A 46 -20.50 -11.53 5.45
C GLY A 46 -21.06 -10.43 6.36
N CYS A 47 -22.09 -10.74 7.15
CA CYS A 47 -22.69 -9.72 8.01
C CYS A 47 -21.72 -9.22 9.09
N THR A 48 -21.37 -7.94 9.05
CA THR A 48 -20.47 -7.30 10.03
C THR A 48 -21.20 -6.70 11.24
N ASP A 49 -22.53 -6.74 11.24
CA ASP A 49 -23.34 -6.15 12.31
C ASP A 49 -23.44 -7.10 13.52
N PRO A 50 -22.90 -6.74 14.70
CA PRO A 50 -22.91 -7.59 15.89
C PRO A 50 -24.31 -7.82 16.47
N ILE A 51 -25.32 -7.04 16.08
CA ILE A 51 -26.71 -7.25 16.53
C ILE A 51 -27.52 -8.16 15.59
N ALA A 52 -27.00 -8.49 14.41
CA ALA A 52 -27.67 -9.38 13.48
C ALA A 52 -27.58 -10.84 13.92
N THR A 53 -28.60 -11.64 13.59
CA THR A 53 -28.67 -13.07 13.92
C THR A 53 -27.56 -13.88 13.22
N ASN A 54 -27.11 -13.42 12.05
CA ASN A 54 -26.07 -14.05 11.23
C ASN A 54 -24.74 -13.27 11.24
N PHE A 55 -24.41 -12.57 12.33
CA PHE A 55 -23.11 -11.91 12.49
C PHE A 55 -21.94 -12.88 12.22
N ASP A 56 -21.05 -12.49 11.31
CA ASP A 56 -19.82 -13.21 11.00
C ASP A 56 -18.60 -12.43 11.53
N PRO A 57 -17.93 -12.90 12.59
CA PRO A 57 -16.75 -12.23 13.15
C PRO A 57 -15.52 -12.26 12.23
N THR A 58 -15.53 -13.11 11.20
CA THR A 58 -14.45 -13.19 10.21
C THR A 58 -14.65 -12.20 9.07
N ALA A 59 -15.89 -11.78 8.81
CA ALA A 59 -16.23 -10.80 7.78
C ALA A 59 -15.48 -9.48 8.00
N ARG A 60 -14.90 -8.98 6.91
CA ARG A 60 -14.19 -7.70 6.82
C ARG A 60 -14.89 -6.69 5.92
N SER A 61 -15.88 -7.16 5.17
CA SER A 61 -16.79 -6.34 4.38
C SER A 61 -18.20 -6.88 4.54
N ASP A 62 -19.17 -5.97 4.71
CA ASP A 62 -20.58 -6.33 4.80
C ASP A 62 -21.10 -6.70 3.42
N ASP A 63 -21.69 -7.89 3.30
CA ASP A 63 -22.33 -8.37 2.07
C ASP A 63 -23.81 -7.98 1.97
N GLY A 64 -24.35 -7.31 2.99
CA GLY A 64 -25.75 -6.90 3.04
C GLY A 64 -26.72 -8.06 3.33
N SER A 65 -26.20 -9.23 3.75
CA SER A 65 -27.01 -10.40 4.11
C SER A 65 -27.52 -10.37 5.55
N CYS A 66 -27.25 -9.30 6.32
CA CYS A 66 -27.61 -9.19 7.73
C CYS A 66 -29.12 -9.44 7.97
N LEU A 67 -29.41 -10.35 8.90
CA LEU A 67 -30.75 -10.75 9.32
C LEU A 67 -31.04 -10.19 10.71
N TYR A 68 -32.09 -9.36 10.79
CA TYR A 68 -32.58 -8.73 12.01
C TYR A 68 -33.89 -9.35 12.48
#